data_AF-A0A1B6IM74-F1
#
_entry.id   AF-A0A1B6IM74-F1
#
_cell.length_a   1.000
_cell.length_b   1.000
_cell.length_c   1.000
_cell.angle_alpha   90.00
_cell.angle_beta   90.00
_cell.angle_gamma   90.00
#
_symmetry.space_group_name_H-M   'P 1'
#
loop_
_entity.id
_entity.type
_entity.pdbx_description
1 polymer ?
#
loop_
_entity_poly.entity_id
_entity_poly.type
_entity_poly.pdbx_seq_one_letter_code
_entity_poly.pdbx_strand_id
1 'polypeptide(L)'
;SSKEMDSFREQLNSRSTEYVEEILSPYFGGVMQFVKEGESLVEKGQGDQLKKQESKSLALVQSFSSTWKKSLETLQEEVLKSFPSLVTGSTLLQLALTQLVQYYNRFSKLLTPNAKAQLTNIHHIMVEIKKYKTNF
;
A
#
# COMPACT_ATOMS: atom_id res chain seq x y z
N SER A 1 -0.98 -30.12 -18.68
CA SER A 1 -1.88 -29.19 -17.96
C SER A 1 -1.18 -28.11 -17.12
N SER A 2 0.09 -27.72 -17.40
CA SER A 2 0.77 -26.69 -16.58
C SER A 2 0.73 -25.28 -17.20
N LYS A 3 0.93 -25.15 -18.52
CA LYS A 3 0.98 -23.83 -19.19
C LYS A 3 -0.31 -23.01 -19.13
N GLU A 4 -1.48 -23.65 -19.24
CA GLU A 4 -2.76 -22.96 -19.12
C GLU A 4 -3.02 -22.50 -17.68
N MET A 5 -2.58 -23.27 -16.69
CA MET A 5 -2.73 -22.93 -15.28
C MET A 5 -1.78 -21.80 -14.87
N ASP A 6 -0.56 -21.77 -15.41
CA ASP A 6 0.39 -20.66 -15.21
C ASP A 6 -0.09 -19.38 -15.91
N SER A 7 -0.60 -19.47 -17.14
CA SER A 7 -1.23 -18.33 -17.82
C SER A 7 -2.48 -17.82 -17.09
N PHE A 8 -3.29 -18.71 -16.51
CA PHE A 8 -4.44 -18.32 -15.67
C PHE A 8 -3.97 -17.62 -14.40
N ARG A 9 -2.91 -18.12 -13.75
CA ARG A 9 -2.33 -17.52 -12.55
C ARG A 9 -1.69 -16.17 -12.83
N GLU A 10 -1.02 -16.00 -13.97
CA GLU A 10 -0.47 -14.70 -14.40
C GLU A 10 -1.57 -13.70 -14.75
N GLN A 11 -2.61 -14.12 -15.48
CA GLN A 11 -3.76 -13.25 -15.77
C GLN A 11 -4.54 -12.87 -14.51
N LEU A 12 -4.71 -13.82 -13.58
CA LEU A 12 -5.29 -13.55 -12.27
C LEU A 12 -4.39 -12.63 -11.43
N ASN A 13 -3.06 -12.80 -11.44
CA ASN A 13 -2.12 -11.92 -10.73
C ASN A 13 -2.09 -10.50 -11.32
N SER A 14 -2.12 -10.35 -12.64
CA SER A 14 -2.15 -9.04 -13.30
C SER A 14 -3.45 -8.30 -12.98
N ARG A 15 -4.61 -8.96 -13.10
CA ARG A 15 -5.90 -8.38 -12.67
C ARG A 15 -5.95 -8.12 -11.17
N SER A 16 -5.34 -8.98 -10.36
CA SER A 16 -5.27 -8.80 -8.91
C SER A 16 -4.42 -7.59 -8.54
N THR A 17 -3.35 -7.30 -9.29
CA THR A 17 -2.51 -6.12 -9.03
C THR A 17 -3.25 -4.82 -9.31
N GLU A 18 -3.93 -4.70 -10.45
CA GLU A 18 -4.78 -3.52 -10.75
C GLU A 18 -5.89 -3.36 -9.72
N TYR A 19 -6.60 -4.45 -9.40
CA TYR A 19 -7.65 -4.42 -8.38
C TYR A 19 -7.09 -4.04 -7.00
N VAL A 20 -5.91 -4.52 -6.64
CA VAL A 20 -5.22 -4.16 -5.40
C VAL A 20 -4.90 -2.66 -5.36
N GLU A 21 -4.44 -2.07 -6.46
CA GLU A 21 -4.26 -0.62 -6.52
C GLU A 21 -5.59 0.13 -6.36
N GLU A 22 -6.65 -0.35 -7.02
CA GLU A 22 -7.99 0.24 -6.93
C GLU A 22 -8.54 0.23 -5.50
N ILE A 23 -8.42 -0.88 -4.76
CA ILE A 23 -8.90 -0.95 -3.37
C ILE A 23 -8.03 -0.18 -2.39
N LEU A 24 -6.74 0.00 -2.68
CA LEU A 24 -5.85 0.79 -1.83
C LEU A 24 -5.99 2.30 -2.09
N SER A 25 -6.34 2.70 -3.32
CA SER A 25 -6.40 4.10 -3.74
C SER A 25 -7.30 5.00 -2.87
N PRO A 26 -8.52 4.59 -2.46
CA PRO A 26 -9.38 5.40 -1.58
C PRO A 26 -8.73 5.76 -0.24
N TYR A 27 -7.84 4.91 0.27
CA TYR A 27 -7.24 5.05 1.58
C TYR A 27 -5.80 5.59 1.54
N PHE A 28 -5.04 5.18 0.54
CA PHE A 28 -3.60 5.40 0.44
C PHE A 28 -3.20 6.07 -0.87
N GLY A 29 -4.15 6.50 -1.71
CA GLY A 29 -3.89 7.07 -3.03
C GLY A 29 -2.93 8.27 -2.99
N GLY A 30 -3.04 9.15 -1.99
CA GLY A 30 -2.11 10.26 -1.81
C GLY A 30 -0.66 9.80 -1.56
N VAL A 31 -0.47 8.74 -0.78
CA VAL A 31 0.85 8.13 -0.53
C VAL A 31 1.35 7.43 -1.79
N MET A 32 0.51 6.66 -2.47
CA MET A 32 0.86 5.97 -3.72
C MET A 32 1.29 6.96 -4.80
N GLN A 33 0.53 8.05 -4.98
CA GLN A 33 0.84 9.10 -5.93
C GLN A 33 2.16 9.81 -5.58
N PHE A 34 2.37 10.15 -4.32
CA PHE A 34 3.65 10.75 -3.88
C PHE A 34 4.83 9.82 -4.15
N VAL A 35 4.67 8.51 -3.92
CA VAL A 35 5.71 7.51 -4.24
C VAL A 35 6.00 7.50 -5.74
N LYS A 36 4.97 7.37 -6.59
CA LYS A 36 5.13 7.35 -8.05
C LYS A 36 5.79 8.63 -8.58
N GLU A 37 5.35 9.79 -8.11
CA GLU A 37 5.94 11.10 -8.45
C GLU A 37 7.40 11.20 -7.95
N GLY A 38 7.64 10.80 -6.70
CA GLY A 38 8.94 10.91 -6.07
C GLY A 38 9.99 9.99 -6.69
N GLU A 39 9.63 8.76 -7.03
CA GLU A 39 10.52 7.84 -7.75
C GLU A 39 10.82 8.35 -9.15
N SER A 40 9.83 8.91 -9.87
CA SER A 40 10.07 9.53 -11.18
C SER A 40 11.04 10.71 -11.09
N LEU A 41 10.94 11.53 -10.04
CA LEU A 41 11.86 12.65 -9.80
C LEU A 41 13.28 12.14 -9.49
N VAL A 42 13.41 11.10 -8.66
CA VAL A 42 14.72 10.49 -8.35
C VAL A 42 15.36 9.88 -9.59
N GLU A 43 14.59 9.15 -10.40
CA GLU A 43 15.05 8.55 -11.65
C GLU A 43 15.55 9.60 -12.65
N LYS A 44 14.90 10.77 -12.70
CA LYS A 44 15.29 11.92 -13.53
C LYS A 44 16.46 12.74 -12.94
N GLY A 45 17.04 12.33 -11.82
CA GLY A 45 18.10 13.08 -11.13
C GLY A 45 17.62 14.37 -10.46
N GLN A 46 16.30 14.53 -10.27
CA GLN A 46 15.65 15.73 -9.70
C GLN A 46 15.24 15.52 -8.24
N GLY A 47 15.97 14.69 -7.49
CA GLY A 47 15.65 14.35 -6.09
C GLY A 47 15.53 15.56 -5.17
N ASP A 48 16.22 16.68 -5.44
CA ASP A 48 16.08 17.91 -4.65
C ASP A 48 14.68 18.54 -4.72
N GLN A 49 13.87 18.21 -5.74
CA GLN A 49 12.46 18.62 -5.80
C GLN A 49 11.63 17.99 -4.68
N LEU A 50 12.02 16.80 -4.17
CA LEU A 50 11.34 16.18 -3.02
C LEU A 50 11.44 17.05 -1.76
N LYS A 51 12.56 17.76 -1.57
CA LYS A 51 12.74 18.69 -0.45
C LYS A 51 11.77 19.87 -0.57
N LYS A 52 11.50 20.35 -1.79
CA LYS A 52 10.51 21.42 -2.03
C LYS A 52 9.07 20.97 -1.75
N GLN A 53 8.82 19.66 -1.76
CA GLN A 53 7.53 19.08 -1.41
C GLN A 53 7.41 18.68 0.06
N GLU A 54 8.28 19.19 0.94
CA GLU A 54 8.28 18.81 2.37
C GLU A 54 6.93 19.07 3.07
N SER A 55 6.26 20.19 2.80
CA SER A 55 4.93 20.44 3.37
C SER A 55 3.89 19.41 2.90
N LYS A 56 3.93 19.00 1.63
CA LYS A 56 3.06 17.95 1.07
C LYS A 56 3.36 16.60 1.73
N SER A 57 4.64 16.24 1.86
CA SER A 57 5.06 14.98 2.45
C SER A 57 4.70 14.90 3.94
N LEU A 58 4.86 15.98 4.70
CA LEU A 58 4.44 16.09 6.09
C LEU A 58 2.93 15.91 6.26
N ALA A 59 2.12 16.58 5.44
CA ALA A 59 0.67 16.43 5.47
C ALA A 59 0.24 14.98 5.18
N LEU A 60 0.87 14.33 4.20
CA LEU A 60 0.64 12.92 3.88
C LEU A 60 1.06 11.99 5.03
N VAL A 61 2.19 12.26 5.67
CA VAL A 61 2.65 11.50 6.83
C VAL A 61 1.66 11.61 7.99
N GLN A 62 1.21 12.83 8.31
CA GLN A 62 0.24 13.08 9.38
C GLN A 62 -1.11 12.39 9.09
N SER A 63 -1.61 12.51 7.86
CA SER A 63 -2.83 11.83 7.42
C SER A 63 -2.68 10.31 7.49
N PHE A 64 -1.55 9.76 6.99
CA PHE A 64 -1.29 8.33 7.04
C PHE A 64 -1.22 7.85 8.50
N SER A 65 -0.43 8.51 9.35
CA SER A 65 -0.23 8.11 10.75
C SER A 65 -1.51 8.14 11.58
N SER A 66 -2.47 9.01 11.26
CA SER A 66 -3.75 9.09 11.95
C SER A 66 -4.82 8.11 11.44
N THR A 67 -4.74 7.70 10.16
CA THR A 67 -5.84 6.95 9.51
C THR A 67 -5.49 5.51 9.13
N TRP A 68 -4.20 5.14 9.06
CA TRP A 68 -3.75 3.85 8.51
C TRP A 68 -4.48 2.64 9.11
N LYS A 69 -4.68 2.63 10.44
CA LYS A 69 -5.31 1.49 11.13
C LYS A 69 -6.79 1.36 10.75
N LYS A 70 -7.54 2.46 10.81
CA LYS A 70 -8.96 2.49 10.41
C LYS A 70 -9.13 2.13 8.94
N SER A 71 -8.23 2.62 8.08
CA SER A 71 -8.19 2.28 6.66
C SER A 71 -7.96 0.80 6.43
N LEU A 72 -7.08 0.15 7.20
CA LEU A 72 -6.86 -1.30 7.14
C LEU A 72 -8.09 -2.11 7.58
N GLU A 73 -8.73 -1.71 8.67
CA GLU A 73 -9.97 -2.35 9.16
C GLU A 73 -11.08 -2.24 8.11
N THR A 74 -11.28 -1.04 7.55
CA THR A 74 -12.30 -0.82 6.51
C THR A 74 -11.97 -1.59 5.23
N LEU A 75 -10.70 -1.62 4.81
CA LEU A 75 -10.26 -2.40 3.65
C LEU A 75 -10.57 -3.89 3.83
N GLN A 76 -10.30 -4.46 5.01
CA GLN A 76 -10.64 -5.84 5.30
C GLN A 76 -12.15 -6.08 5.17
N GLU A 77 -12.97 -5.24 5.80
CA GLU A 77 -14.43 -5.38 5.72
C GLU A 77 -14.94 -5.32 4.28
N GLU A 78 -14.46 -4.39 3.47
CA GLU A 78 -14.87 -4.23 2.08
C GLU A 78 -14.47 -5.44 1.22
N VAL A 79 -13.26 -5.99 1.43
CA VAL A 79 -12.82 -7.22 0.75
C VAL A 79 -13.70 -8.40 1.17
N LEU A 80 -14.04 -8.55 2.45
CA LEU A 80 -14.90 -9.64 2.91
C LEU A 80 -16.34 -9.52 2.44
N LYS A 81 -16.88 -8.29 2.29
CA LYS A 81 -18.20 -8.05 1.69
C LYS A 81 -18.22 -8.32 0.19
N SER A 82 -17.15 -7.96 -0.51
CA SER A 82 -17.06 -8.05 -1.97
C SER A 82 -16.81 -9.49 -2.46
N PHE A 83 -16.25 -10.35 -1.62
CA PHE A 83 -15.89 -11.72 -1.99
C PHE A 83 -16.56 -12.75 -1.06
N PRO A 84 -17.66 -13.40 -1.51
CA PRO A 84 -18.32 -14.48 -0.76
C PRO A 84 -17.42 -15.69 -0.50
N SER A 85 -16.43 -15.90 -1.38
CA SER A 85 -15.37 -16.90 -1.21
C SER A 85 -14.29 -16.36 -0.26
N LEU A 86 -14.24 -16.91 0.95
CA LEU A 86 -13.23 -16.57 1.96
C LEU A 86 -11.79 -16.77 1.47
N VAL A 87 -11.56 -17.79 0.64
CA VAL A 87 -10.23 -18.08 0.07
C VAL A 87 -9.79 -16.97 -0.90
N THR A 88 -10.71 -16.50 -1.75
CA THR A 88 -10.45 -15.43 -2.71
C THR A 88 -10.26 -14.09 -2.00
N GLY A 89 -11.15 -13.76 -1.06
CA GLY A 89 -11.06 -12.54 -0.26
C GLY A 89 -9.79 -12.48 0.58
N SER A 90 -9.41 -13.56 1.26
CA SER A 90 -8.17 -13.61 2.04
C SER A 90 -6.93 -13.47 1.15
N THR A 91 -6.86 -14.17 0.02
CA THR A 91 -5.74 -14.03 -0.94
C THR A 91 -5.58 -12.59 -1.41
N LEU A 92 -6.68 -11.94 -1.78
CA LEU A 92 -6.67 -10.57 -2.26
C LEU A 92 -6.29 -9.56 -1.18
N LEU A 93 -6.81 -9.74 0.04
CA LEU A 93 -6.41 -8.95 1.19
C LEU A 93 -4.90 -9.09 1.43
N GLN A 94 -4.35 -10.30 1.38
CA GLN A 94 -2.91 -10.51 1.54
C GLN A 94 -2.07 -9.82 0.46
N LEU A 95 -2.52 -9.84 -0.80
CA LEU A 95 -1.88 -9.08 -1.88
C LEU A 95 -1.93 -7.57 -1.60
N ALA A 96 -3.08 -7.05 -1.15
CA ALA A 96 -3.24 -5.64 -0.80
C ALA A 96 -2.35 -5.20 0.36
N LEU A 97 -2.30 -5.98 1.44
CA LEU A 97 -1.43 -5.71 2.59
C LEU A 97 0.05 -5.76 2.19
N THR A 98 0.43 -6.71 1.31
CA THR A 98 1.79 -6.81 0.79
C THR A 98 2.14 -5.57 -0.04
N GLN A 99 1.24 -5.14 -0.93
CA GLN A 99 1.43 -3.95 -1.76
C GLN A 99 1.51 -2.68 -0.90
N LEU A 100 0.69 -2.57 0.14
CA LEU A 100 0.75 -1.47 1.10
C LEU A 100 2.12 -1.38 1.78
N VAL A 101 2.68 -2.51 2.25
CA VAL A 101 4.00 -2.54 2.88
C VAL A 101 5.09 -2.10 1.89
N GLN A 102 4.98 -2.49 0.61
CA GLN A 102 5.90 -2.02 -0.42
C GLN A 102 5.79 -0.50 -0.62
N TYR A 103 4.57 0.03 -0.77
CA TYR A 103 4.35 1.47 -0.88
C TYR A 103 4.84 2.24 0.35
N TYR A 104 4.60 1.74 1.55
CA TYR A 104 5.11 2.33 2.79
C TYR A 104 6.64 2.41 2.79
N ASN A 105 7.33 1.33 2.41
CA ASN A 105 8.79 1.31 2.38
C ASN A 105 9.36 2.30 1.36
N ARG A 106 8.74 2.39 0.18
CA ARG A 106 9.12 3.35 -0.87
C ARG A 106 8.84 4.78 -0.41
N PHE A 107 7.68 5.02 0.20
CA PHE A 107 7.31 6.30 0.80
C PHE A 107 8.36 6.72 1.83
N SER A 108 8.68 5.87 2.80
CA SER A 108 9.66 6.14 3.85
C SER A 108 11.07 6.45 3.33
N LYS A 109 11.45 5.94 2.15
CA LYS A 109 12.73 6.25 1.49
C LYS A 109 12.75 7.62 0.81
N LEU A 110 11.60 8.10 0.36
CA LEU A 110 11.45 9.39 -0.33
C LEU A 110 11.22 10.57 0.63
N LEU A 111 10.90 10.29 1.90
CA LEU A 111 10.68 11.30 2.91
C LEU A 111 11.99 11.96 3.39
N THR A 112 11.89 13.24 3.74
CA THR A 112 12.94 13.94 4.49
C THR A 112 13.08 13.33 5.89
N PRO A 113 14.24 13.47 6.57
CA PRO A 113 14.42 12.95 7.94
C PRO A 113 13.35 13.46 8.91
N ASN A 114 12.95 14.72 8.77
CA ASN A 114 11.89 15.34 9.58
C ASN A 114 10.53 14.68 9.34
N ALA A 115 10.11 14.50 8.08
CA ALA A 115 8.85 13.83 7.77
C ALA A 115 8.86 12.36 8.18
N LYS A 116 9.99 11.66 8.01
CA LYS A 116 10.15 10.26 8.42
C LYS A 116 10.02 10.07 9.92
N ALA A 117 10.46 11.03 10.74
CA ALA A 117 10.32 10.97 12.20
C ALA A 117 8.85 10.98 12.67
N GLN A 118 7.94 11.53 11.87
CA GLN A 118 6.51 11.61 12.17
C GLN A 118 5.71 10.45 11.56
N LEU A 119 6.36 9.61 10.75
CA LEU A 119 5.75 8.45 10.13
C LEU A 119 5.55 7.35 11.16
N THR A 120 4.35 6.77 11.16
CA THR A 120 4.03 5.62 12.01
C THR A 120 5.05 4.52 11.81
N ASN A 121 5.61 4.02 12.92
CA ASN A 121 6.61 2.96 12.87
C ASN A 121 6.06 1.71 12.16
N ILE A 122 6.83 1.20 11.19
CA ILE A 122 6.50 0.01 10.41
C ILE A 122 6.16 -1.20 11.29
N HIS A 123 6.73 -1.31 12.49
CA HIS A 123 6.42 -2.40 13.42
C HIS A 123 4.95 -2.40 13.84
N HIS A 124 4.33 -1.23 14.06
CA HIS A 124 2.90 -1.16 14.38
C HIS A 124 2.04 -1.66 13.22
N ILE A 125 2.39 -1.27 12.00
CA ILE A 125 1.71 -1.70 10.78
C ILE A 125 1.84 -3.22 10.62
N MET A 126 3.06 -3.76 10.78
CA MET A 126 3.32 -5.19 10.64
C MET A 126 2.62 -6.02 11.71
N VAL A 127 2.51 -5.53 12.95
CA VAL A 127 1.74 -6.20 14.01
C VAL A 127 0.26 -6.25 13.65
N GLU A 128 -0.31 -5.17 13.12
CA GLU A 128 -1.71 -5.15 12.69
C GLU A 128 -1.95 -6.09 11.50
N ILE A 129 -1.09 -6.05 10.48
CA ILE A 129 -1.13 -6.95 9.31
C ILE A 129 -1.12 -8.42 9.71
N LYS A 130 -0.32 -8.78 10.73
CA LYS A 130 -0.26 -10.15 11.24
C LYS A 130 -1.59 -10.64 11.79
N LYS A 131 -2.42 -9.77 12.38
CA LYS A 131 -3.74 -10.16 12.88
C LYS A 131 -4.63 -10.66 11.73
N TYR A 132 -4.59 -9.97 10.58
CA TYR A 132 -5.36 -10.36 9.40
C TYR A 132 -4.84 -11.64 8.72
N LYS A 133 -3.59 -12.05 9.00
CA LYS A 133 -3.06 -13.35 8.55
C LYS A 133 -3.51 -14.51 9.44
N THR A 134 -3.65 -14.29 10.73
CA THR A 134 -4.03 -15.35 11.70
C THR A 134 -5.54 -15.55 11.79
N ASN A 135 -6.33 -14.57 11.33
CA ASN A 135 -7.79 -14.64 11.37
C ASN A 135 -8.42 -15.46 10.21
N PHE A 136 -7.62 -16.14 9.39
CA PHE A 136 -8.06 -17.00 8.28
C PHE A 136 -7.28 -18.31 8.23
#